data_AF-A0A0H2SS05-F1
#
_entry.id   AF-A0A0H2SS05-F1
#
_cell.length_a   1.000
_cell.length_b   1.000
_cell.length_c   1.000
_cell.angle_alpha   90.00
_cell.angle_beta   90.00
_cell.angle_gamma   90.00
#
_symmetry.space_group_name_H-M   'P 1'
#
loop_
_entity.id
_entity.type
_entity.pdbx_description
1 polymer ?
#
loop_
_entity_poly.entity_id
_entity_poly.type
_entity_poly.pdbx_seq_one_letter_code
_entity_poly.pdbx_strand_id
1 'polypeptide(L)'
;MNKISLNDLIDIIEYGAFSKPIVNYILIDSSDKAIEYYLLCLKNIWRFDYRKAYKYADLTITTTTSTILKELATLEKISILFNNKKIKKANLELNKIKSEIPYINNKCRKIIIPAIRYIESRFSNFINNSGIRYWSKEYEKSEAQLSLLKYSEARQSLNTKNFNKAFDLFVEGFFHAKEFPHPTMICAGLNSAAWWIRNEDKKKALVAVELLEYYIGYYFEDLSKTYNWFDTIFEVKRINNDLGILEIINIVNQLKKYYPEINVEDKFDKKIELKKMKKKIRESYKINFEKLNKSKKEIQILFFAIYSVLIEKPYFTKSHILKLIFEGDKDKIIKYFSRDYEKMHFFNIMLSDFDVKEAEKRLTNSENFEERGYDVSPFFIARKKLITELLKNMKNFKEFILHYFDLSDEEMKIFDVFLRNCVRYDIKWPITPYPKGKILDFAIKYGFGYKRVALGYFSFEDDDRISIDEIIDKFL
;
A
#
# COMPACT_ATOMS: atom_id res chain seq x y z
N MET A 1 29.32 3.07 -0.57
CA MET A 1 28.34 2.69 0.49
C MET A 1 29.03 1.79 1.50
N ASN A 2 28.70 1.86 2.80
CA ASN A 2 29.17 0.84 3.75
C ASN A 2 28.68 -0.54 3.31
N LYS A 3 29.52 -1.57 3.45
CA LYS A 3 29.16 -2.95 3.11
C LYS A 3 27.94 -3.37 3.94
N ILE A 4 26.86 -3.74 3.28
CA ILE A 4 25.60 -4.12 3.92
C ILE A 4 25.82 -5.45 4.65
N SER A 5 25.45 -5.50 5.93
CA SER A 5 25.49 -6.77 6.64
C SER A 5 24.29 -7.64 6.24
N LEU A 6 24.45 -8.96 6.29
CA LEU A 6 23.31 -9.88 6.10
C LEU A 6 22.21 -9.66 7.14
N ASN A 7 22.57 -9.13 8.32
CA ASN A 7 21.61 -8.78 9.36
C ASN A 7 20.74 -7.61 8.92
N ASP A 8 21.32 -6.56 8.33
CA ASP A 8 20.56 -5.42 7.80
C ASP A 8 19.66 -5.87 6.65
N LEU A 9 20.17 -6.77 5.79
CA LEU A 9 19.40 -7.33 4.68
C LEU A 9 18.14 -8.05 5.18
N ILE A 10 18.27 -8.90 6.21
CA ILE A 10 17.13 -9.60 6.84
C ILE A 10 16.09 -8.60 7.33
N ASP A 11 16.53 -7.55 8.05
CA ASP A 11 15.62 -6.57 8.63
C ASP A 11 14.93 -5.71 7.53
N ILE A 12 15.58 -5.51 6.38
CA ILE A 12 15.00 -4.84 5.21
C ILE A 12 13.95 -5.72 4.53
N ILE A 13 14.27 -6.99 4.24
CA ILE A 13 13.37 -7.86 3.47
C ILE A 13 12.13 -8.30 4.24
N GLU A 14 12.13 -8.21 5.58
CA GLU A 14 10.94 -8.45 6.40
C GLU A 14 9.76 -7.54 5.99
N TYR A 15 10.02 -6.37 5.41
CA TYR A 15 8.98 -5.48 4.86
C TYR A 15 8.40 -5.93 3.50
N GLY A 16 8.88 -7.04 2.94
CA GLY A 16 8.45 -7.55 1.64
C GLY A 16 8.62 -6.52 0.52
N ALA A 17 7.65 -6.41 -0.38
CA ALA A 17 7.68 -5.46 -1.50
C ALA A 17 7.74 -3.98 -1.07
N PHE A 18 7.42 -3.67 0.18
CA PHE A 18 7.54 -2.31 0.71
C PHE A 18 9.01 -1.88 0.88
N SER A 19 9.94 -2.82 0.94
CA SER A 19 11.38 -2.55 0.94
C SER A 19 11.96 -2.14 -0.41
N LYS A 20 11.15 -2.11 -1.48
CA LYS A 20 11.59 -1.81 -2.86
C LYS A 20 12.53 -0.59 -2.97
N PRO A 21 12.26 0.58 -2.36
CA PRO A 21 13.18 1.72 -2.47
C PRO A 21 14.57 1.43 -1.92
N ILE A 22 14.64 0.70 -0.80
CA ILE A 22 15.91 0.30 -0.20
C ILE A 22 16.61 -0.73 -1.09
N VAL A 23 15.89 -1.72 -1.60
CA VAL A 23 16.46 -2.71 -2.52
C VAL A 23 17.02 -2.07 -3.78
N ASN A 24 16.29 -1.12 -4.37
CA ASN A 24 16.77 -0.36 -5.54
C ASN A 24 18.01 0.47 -5.19
N TYR A 25 18.02 1.14 -4.04
CA TYR A 25 19.17 1.90 -3.59
C TYR A 25 20.44 1.02 -3.41
N ILE A 26 20.28 -0.17 -2.84
CA ILE A 26 21.38 -1.11 -2.63
C ILE A 26 21.98 -1.60 -3.96
N LEU A 27 21.12 -1.89 -4.93
CA LEU A 27 21.53 -2.48 -6.21
C LEU A 27 22.43 -1.56 -7.04
N ILE A 28 22.42 -0.25 -6.81
CA ILE A 28 23.21 0.73 -7.57
C ILE A 28 24.72 0.45 -7.45
N ASP A 29 25.18 0.17 -6.24
CA ASP A 29 26.61 0.02 -5.92
C ASP A 29 26.93 -1.35 -5.27
N SER A 30 26.10 -2.37 -5.48
CA SER A 30 26.31 -3.69 -4.85
C SER A 30 27.53 -4.40 -5.45
N SER A 31 28.56 -4.61 -4.65
CA SER A 31 29.76 -5.36 -5.05
C SER A 31 29.65 -6.87 -4.82
N ASP A 32 28.66 -7.32 -4.03
CA ASP A 32 28.46 -8.74 -3.70
C ASP A 32 27.44 -9.35 -4.66
N LYS A 33 27.91 -10.25 -5.53
CA LYS A 33 27.07 -10.90 -6.56
C LYS A 33 25.98 -11.79 -5.98
N ALA A 34 26.21 -12.45 -4.85
CA ALA A 34 25.20 -13.29 -4.23
C ALA A 34 24.04 -12.44 -3.66
N ILE A 35 24.36 -11.31 -3.03
CA ILE A 35 23.36 -10.35 -2.55
C ILE A 35 22.62 -9.72 -3.74
N GLU A 36 23.33 -9.31 -4.79
CA GLU A 36 22.72 -8.76 -6.01
C GLU A 36 21.71 -9.74 -6.62
N TYR A 37 22.08 -11.01 -6.82
CA TYR A 37 21.17 -12.03 -7.32
C TYR A 37 19.96 -12.24 -6.40
N TYR A 38 20.16 -12.25 -5.09
CA TYR A 38 19.04 -12.40 -4.16
C TYR A 38 18.06 -11.23 -4.23
N LEU A 39 18.56 -10.00 -4.28
CA LEU A 39 17.73 -8.80 -4.43
C LEU A 39 17.00 -8.77 -5.78
N LEU A 40 17.65 -9.22 -6.86
CA LEU A 40 17.01 -9.40 -8.16
C LEU A 40 15.95 -10.50 -8.13
N CYS A 41 16.14 -11.57 -7.37
CA CYS A 41 15.10 -12.58 -7.13
C CYS A 41 13.85 -11.94 -6.53
N LEU A 42 13.99 -11.20 -5.43
CA LEU A 42 12.88 -10.52 -4.75
C LEU A 42 12.15 -9.52 -5.67
N LYS A 43 12.89 -8.67 -6.41
CA LYS A 43 12.30 -7.73 -7.37
C LYS A 43 11.42 -8.44 -8.40
N ASN A 44 11.89 -9.57 -8.93
CA ASN A 44 11.12 -10.34 -9.92
C ASN A 44 9.91 -11.05 -9.31
N ILE A 45 9.97 -11.48 -8.04
CA ILE A 45 8.80 -11.98 -7.30
C ILE A 45 7.73 -10.89 -7.20
N TRP A 46 8.11 -9.66 -6.83
CA TRP A 46 7.16 -8.55 -6.68
C TRP A 46 6.55 -8.06 -8.00
N ARG A 47 7.21 -8.37 -9.12
CA ARG A 47 6.70 -8.14 -10.48
C ARG A 47 5.94 -9.34 -11.06
N PHE A 48 5.81 -10.43 -10.32
CA PHE A 48 5.25 -11.70 -10.79
C PHE A 48 6.01 -12.34 -11.97
N ASP A 49 7.27 -11.95 -12.23
CA ASP A 49 8.16 -12.62 -13.20
C ASP A 49 8.83 -13.83 -12.54
N TYR A 50 8.02 -14.86 -12.28
CA TYR A 50 8.45 -16.05 -11.56
C TYR A 50 9.55 -16.85 -12.27
N ARG A 51 9.66 -16.72 -13.59
CA ARG A 51 10.73 -17.39 -14.36
C ARG A 51 12.09 -16.76 -14.04
N LYS A 52 12.20 -15.42 -14.10
CA LYS A 52 13.45 -14.74 -13.73
C LYS A 52 13.72 -14.85 -12.24
N ALA A 53 12.68 -14.75 -11.39
CA ALA A 53 12.83 -14.95 -9.96
C ALA A 53 13.46 -16.31 -9.63
N TYR A 54 12.97 -17.38 -10.24
CA TYR A 54 13.51 -18.73 -10.06
C TYR A 54 14.99 -18.81 -10.50
N LYS A 55 15.33 -18.25 -11.67
CA LYS A 55 16.71 -18.18 -12.16
C LYS A 55 17.63 -17.50 -11.14
N TYR A 56 17.22 -16.35 -10.61
CA TYR A 56 18.03 -15.60 -9.64
C TYR A 56 18.12 -16.28 -8.28
N ALA A 57 17.08 -17.02 -7.85
CA ALA A 57 17.17 -17.87 -6.66
C ALA A 57 18.25 -18.95 -6.83
N ASP A 58 18.29 -19.63 -7.99
CA ASP A 58 19.31 -20.63 -8.29
C ASP A 58 20.72 -20.04 -8.37
N LEU A 59 20.87 -18.88 -9.01
CA LEU A 59 22.15 -18.15 -9.04
C LEU A 59 22.61 -17.75 -7.63
N THR A 60 21.70 -17.30 -6.77
CA THR A 60 22.01 -16.99 -5.37
C THR A 60 22.55 -18.22 -4.64
N ILE A 61 21.81 -19.34 -4.71
CA ILE A 61 22.15 -20.61 -4.04
C ILE A 61 23.51 -21.14 -4.49
N THR A 62 23.84 -21.02 -5.77
CA THR A 62 25.09 -21.54 -6.35
C THR A 62 26.28 -20.60 -6.16
N THR A 63 26.05 -19.30 -5.97
CA THR A 63 27.13 -18.30 -5.82
C THR A 63 27.47 -18.03 -4.36
N THR A 64 26.51 -18.16 -3.44
CA THR A 64 26.71 -17.80 -2.02
C THR A 64 27.49 -18.87 -1.26
N THR A 65 28.40 -18.44 -0.38
CA THR A 65 28.98 -19.27 0.68
C THR A 65 28.21 -19.13 2.01
N SER A 66 27.28 -18.17 2.10
CA SER A 66 26.47 -17.92 3.29
C SER A 66 25.27 -18.85 3.34
N THR A 67 25.18 -19.65 4.41
CA THR A 67 24.00 -20.47 4.72
C THR A 67 22.74 -19.61 4.79
N ILE A 68 22.80 -18.40 5.35
CA ILE A 68 21.63 -17.51 5.48
C ILE A 68 21.03 -17.18 4.11
N LEU A 69 21.84 -16.70 3.16
CA LEU A 69 21.36 -16.36 1.82
C LEU A 69 20.88 -17.59 1.06
N LYS A 70 21.56 -18.73 1.23
CA LYS A 70 21.17 -19.99 0.62
C LYS A 70 19.78 -20.43 1.07
N GLU A 71 19.51 -20.37 2.38
CA GLU A 71 18.22 -20.77 2.94
C GLU A 71 17.09 -19.80 2.55
N LEU A 72 17.36 -18.49 2.58
CA LEU A 72 16.39 -17.49 2.13
C LEU A 72 16.03 -17.66 0.64
N ALA A 73 17.02 -17.83 -0.24
CA ALA A 73 16.77 -18.07 -1.66
C ALA A 73 16.02 -19.39 -1.90
N THR A 74 16.31 -20.43 -1.09
CA THR A 74 15.60 -21.72 -1.16
C THR A 74 14.14 -21.57 -0.75
N LEU A 75 13.85 -20.79 0.30
CA LEU A 75 12.48 -20.48 0.72
C LEU A 75 11.70 -19.79 -0.41
N GLU A 76 12.29 -18.79 -1.06
CA GLU A 76 11.65 -18.10 -2.19
C GLU A 76 11.39 -19.05 -3.37
N LYS A 77 12.37 -19.92 -3.67
CA LYS A 77 12.25 -20.96 -4.70
C LYS A 77 11.08 -21.91 -4.42
N ILE A 78 10.88 -22.33 -3.17
CA ILE A 78 9.74 -23.16 -2.76
C ILE A 78 8.41 -22.45 -3.03
N SER A 79 8.30 -21.18 -2.60
CA SER A 79 7.10 -20.36 -2.81
C SER A 79 6.75 -20.23 -4.31
N ILE A 80 7.76 -19.95 -5.14
CA ILE A 80 7.62 -19.87 -6.60
C ILE A 80 7.12 -21.21 -7.19
N LEU A 81 7.66 -22.35 -6.74
CA LEU A 81 7.26 -23.66 -7.23
C LEU A 81 5.80 -24.00 -6.88
N PHE A 82 5.34 -23.69 -5.66
CA PHE A 82 3.94 -23.87 -5.27
C PHE A 82 3.00 -22.99 -6.10
N ASN A 83 3.32 -21.70 -6.24
CA ASN A 83 2.51 -20.75 -7.02
C ASN A 83 2.40 -21.17 -8.50
N ASN A 84 3.43 -21.81 -9.06
CA ASN A 84 3.45 -22.33 -10.43
C ASN A 84 2.94 -23.78 -10.57
N LYS A 85 2.25 -24.32 -9.54
CA LYS A 85 1.68 -25.68 -9.52
C LYS A 85 2.72 -26.79 -9.77
N LYS A 86 4.01 -26.55 -9.47
CA LYS A 86 5.09 -27.56 -9.57
C LYS A 86 5.22 -28.35 -8.26
N ILE A 87 4.10 -28.92 -7.82
CA ILE A 87 3.91 -29.47 -6.46
C ILE A 87 4.97 -30.51 -6.05
N LYS A 88 5.29 -31.48 -6.91
CA LYS A 88 6.29 -32.52 -6.60
C LYS A 88 7.66 -31.93 -6.27
N LYS A 89 8.13 -30.96 -7.08
CA LYS A 89 9.41 -30.27 -6.85
C LYS A 89 9.34 -29.39 -5.60
N ALA A 90 8.24 -28.69 -5.40
CA ALA A 90 8.03 -27.85 -4.22
C ALA A 90 8.12 -28.66 -2.92
N ASN A 91 7.44 -29.80 -2.85
CA ASN A 91 7.46 -30.69 -1.69
C ASN A 91 8.86 -31.28 -1.42
N LEU A 92 9.62 -31.60 -2.47
CA LEU A 92 10.99 -32.11 -2.32
C LEU A 92 11.91 -31.05 -1.69
N GLU A 93 11.88 -29.82 -2.19
CA GLU A 93 12.65 -28.71 -1.62
C GLU A 93 12.15 -28.34 -0.21
N LEU A 94 10.84 -28.36 0.02
CA LEU A 94 10.24 -28.11 1.33
C LEU A 94 10.69 -29.14 2.39
N ASN A 95 10.78 -30.42 2.03
CA ASN A 95 11.23 -31.46 2.94
C ASN A 95 12.72 -31.32 3.30
N LYS A 96 13.56 -30.90 2.33
CA LYS A 96 14.98 -30.62 2.58
C LYS A 96 15.16 -29.50 3.61
N ILE A 97 14.60 -28.31 3.35
CA ILE A 97 14.74 -27.17 4.25
C ILE A 97 14.20 -27.49 5.65
N LYS A 98 13.10 -28.25 5.75
CA LYS A 98 12.53 -28.73 7.01
C LYS A 98 13.50 -29.58 7.82
N SER A 99 14.21 -30.50 7.18
CA SER A 99 15.22 -31.34 7.85
C SER A 99 16.45 -30.54 8.31
N GLU A 100 16.71 -29.39 7.69
CA GLU A 100 17.87 -28.55 7.97
C GLU A 100 17.59 -27.47 9.03
N ILE A 101 16.31 -27.21 9.40
CA ILE A 101 15.90 -26.21 10.39
C ILE A 101 16.75 -26.20 11.67
N PRO A 102 17.09 -27.35 12.30
CA PRO A 102 17.92 -27.38 13.50
C PRO A 102 19.33 -26.82 13.33
N TYR A 103 19.81 -26.67 12.09
CA TYR A 103 21.13 -26.17 11.73
C TYR A 103 21.11 -24.76 11.13
N ILE A 104 19.93 -24.23 10.80
CA ILE A 104 19.76 -22.86 10.28
C ILE A 104 20.11 -21.84 11.37
N ASN A 105 20.71 -20.71 11.01
CA ASN A 105 20.96 -19.60 11.94
C ASN A 105 19.66 -19.10 12.61
N ASN A 106 19.70 -18.80 13.92
CA ASN A 106 18.53 -18.33 14.69
C ASN A 106 17.80 -17.13 14.07
N LYS A 107 18.53 -16.13 13.58
CA LYS A 107 17.93 -14.94 12.92
C LYS A 107 17.25 -15.31 11.61
N CYS A 108 17.74 -16.33 10.90
CA CYS A 108 17.11 -16.83 9.68
C CYS A 108 15.88 -17.70 9.97
N ARG A 109 15.90 -18.49 11.06
CA ARG A 109 14.72 -19.25 11.54
C ARG A 109 13.52 -18.37 11.82
N LYS A 110 13.76 -17.14 12.32
CA LYS A 110 12.74 -16.10 12.54
C LYS A 110 11.83 -15.92 11.32
N ILE A 111 12.38 -15.91 10.10
CA ILE A 111 11.63 -15.74 8.85
C ILE A 111 11.17 -17.09 8.28
N ILE A 112 12.06 -18.10 8.27
CA ILE A 112 11.81 -19.36 7.57
C ILE A 112 10.67 -20.15 8.19
N ILE A 113 10.63 -20.27 9.53
CA ILE A 113 9.63 -21.10 10.22
C ILE A 113 8.20 -20.59 9.96
N PRO A 114 7.88 -19.32 10.20
CA PRO A 114 6.53 -18.81 9.95
C PRO A 114 6.15 -18.84 8.47
N ALA A 115 7.11 -18.57 7.56
CA ALA A 115 6.87 -18.68 6.12
C ALA A 115 6.52 -20.12 5.70
N ILE A 116 7.24 -21.12 6.22
CA ILE A 116 6.90 -22.52 6.01
C ILE A 116 5.50 -22.84 6.56
N ARG A 117 5.17 -22.42 7.80
CA ARG A 117 3.84 -22.65 8.39
C ARG A 117 2.72 -22.03 7.55
N TYR A 118 2.97 -20.85 7.00
CA TYR A 118 2.04 -20.21 6.08
C TYR A 118 1.87 -20.98 4.77
N ILE A 119 2.97 -21.46 4.18
CA ILE A 119 2.93 -22.33 2.98
C ILE A 119 2.14 -23.60 3.29
N GLU A 120 2.39 -24.25 4.42
CA GLU A 120 1.66 -25.45 4.87
C GLU A 120 0.16 -25.19 5.05
N SER A 121 -0.21 -24.07 5.66
CA SER A 121 -1.62 -23.68 5.83
C SER A 121 -2.29 -23.35 4.50
N ARG A 122 -1.61 -22.61 3.61
CA ARG A 122 -2.15 -22.16 2.33
C ARG A 122 -2.28 -23.29 1.30
N PHE A 123 -1.34 -24.22 1.31
CA PHE A 123 -1.27 -25.33 0.36
C PHE A 123 -1.52 -26.68 1.04
N SER A 124 -2.32 -26.71 2.10
CA SER A 124 -2.60 -27.90 2.91
C SER A 124 -3.05 -29.09 2.06
N ASN A 125 -3.84 -28.84 1.02
CA ASN A 125 -4.37 -29.88 0.12
C ASN A 125 -3.29 -30.51 -0.80
N PHE A 126 -2.09 -29.93 -0.86
CA PHE A 126 -1.01 -30.34 -1.77
C PHE A 126 0.25 -30.82 -1.03
N ILE A 127 0.26 -30.78 0.30
CA ILE A 127 1.42 -31.10 1.13
C ILE A 127 1.18 -32.42 1.84
N ASN A 128 2.04 -33.40 1.56
CA ASN A 128 1.86 -34.78 2.01
C ASN A 128 2.10 -34.98 3.51
N ASN A 129 2.92 -34.12 4.15
CA ASN A 129 3.28 -34.20 5.57
C ASN A 129 3.20 -32.80 6.21
N SER A 130 2.02 -32.43 6.71
CA SER A 130 1.86 -31.29 7.62
C SER A 130 2.11 -31.75 9.05
N GLY A 131 2.99 -31.06 9.80
CA GLY A 131 3.08 -31.31 11.25
C GLY A 131 4.48 -31.41 11.86
N ILE A 132 5.53 -30.89 11.20
CA ILE A 132 6.81 -30.78 11.89
C ILE A 132 6.67 -29.76 13.02
N ARG A 133 6.97 -30.18 14.25
CA ARG A 133 7.09 -29.26 15.38
C ARG A 133 8.34 -28.42 15.17
N TYR A 134 8.13 -27.13 14.92
CA TYR A 134 9.23 -26.18 14.79
C TYR A 134 9.72 -25.75 16.17
N TRP A 135 10.93 -26.16 16.54
CA TRP A 135 11.58 -25.78 17.81
C TRP A 135 12.29 -24.43 17.64
N SER A 136 11.56 -23.33 17.83
CA SER A 136 12.12 -21.99 18.01
C SER A 136 11.02 -21.03 18.47
N LYS A 137 11.35 -20.09 19.36
CA LYS A 137 10.49 -18.95 19.71
C LYS A 137 11.00 -17.63 19.12
N GLU A 138 12.04 -17.66 18.28
CA GLU A 138 12.67 -16.45 17.76
C GLU A 138 11.73 -15.62 16.88
N TYR A 139 10.74 -16.24 16.24
CA TYR A 139 9.70 -15.53 15.49
C TYR A 139 8.81 -14.65 16.38
N GLU A 140 8.73 -14.90 17.69
CA GLU A 140 7.95 -14.07 18.63
C GLU A 140 8.55 -12.66 18.76
N LYS A 141 9.79 -12.45 18.30
CA LYS A 141 10.46 -11.15 18.25
C LYS A 141 10.14 -10.34 16.97
N SER A 142 9.28 -10.85 16.08
CA SER A 142 8.89 -10.17 14.84
C SER A 142 7.39 -10.02 14.73
N GLU A 143 6.94 -8.78 14.72
CA GLU A 143 5.54 -8.45 14.46
C GLU A 143 5.08 -8.97 13.08
N ALA A 144 5.92 -8.88 12.04
CA ALA A 144 5.60 -9.43 10.71
C ALA A 144 5.33 -10.94 10.76
N GLN A 145 6.10 -11.67 11.57
CA GLN A 145 5.97 -13.12 11.66
C GLN A 145 4.79 -13.52 12.57
N LEU A 146 4.56 -12.80 13.66
CA LEU A 146 3.37 -12.97 14.49
C LEU A 146 2.09 -12.77 13.66
N SER A 147 2.05 -11.73 12.83
CA SER A 147 0.95 -11.51 11.87
C SER A 147 0.70 -12.74 11.00
N LEU A 148 1.76 -13.29 10.42
CA LEU A 148 1.68 -14.45 9.53
C LEU A 148 1.16 -15.73 10.24
N LEU A 149 1.55 -15.92 11.50
CA LEU A 149 1.06 -17.01 12.33
C LEU A 149 -0.44 -16.87 12.61
N LYS A 150 -0.89 -15.67 13.00
CA LYS A 150 -2.31 -15.40 13.23
C LYS A 150 -3.17 -15.64 12.00
N TYR A 151 -2.69 -15.27 10.82
CA TYR A 151 -3.39 -15.59 9.56
C TYR A 151 -3.46 -17.10 9.28
N SER A 152 -2.43 -17.85 9.67
CA SER A 152 -2.41 -19.31 9.52
C SER A 152 -3.41 -19.97 10.48
N GLU A 153 -3.50 -19.50 11.72
CA GLU A 153 -4.48 -19.94 12.72
C GLU A 153 -5.92 -19.56 12.33
N ALA A 154 -6.11 -18.35 11.78
CA ALA A 154 -7.41 -17.90 11.28
C ALA A 154 -7.93 -18.84 10.18
N ARG A 155 -7.08 -19.24 9.23
CA ARG A 155 -7.44 -20.20 8.18
C ARG A 155 -7.81 -21.57 8.72
N GLN A 156 -7.16 -22.05 9.78
CA GLN A 156 -7.57 -23.28 10.45
C GLN A 156 -8.98 -23.14 11.04
N SER A 157 -9.30 -21.99 11.63
CA SER A 157 -10.65 -21.71 12.17
C SER A 157 -11.72 -21.64 11.08
N LEU A 158 -11.36 -21.22 9.85
CA LEU A 158 -12.25 -21.27 8.69
C LEU A 158 -12.60 -22.71 8.28
N ASN A 159 -11.65 -23.66 8.39
CA ASN A 159 -11.91 -25.06 8.10
C ASN A 159 -12.99 -25.65 9.04
N THR A 160 -13.08 -25.14 10.27
CA THR A 160 -14.12 -25.50 11.25
C THR A 160 -15.34 -24.57 11.18
N LYS A 161 -15.46 -23.72 10.14
CA LYS A 161 -16.54 -22.73 9.95
C LYS A 161 -16.74 -21.76 11.12
N ASN A 162 -15.71 -21.50 11.93
CA ASN A 162 -15.78 -20.56 13.03
C ASN A 162 -15.36 -19.15 12.54
N PHE A 163 -16.29 -18.45 11.90
CA PHE A 163 -16.02 -17.18 11.24
C PHE A 163 -15.68 -16.04 12.22
N ASN A 164 -16.33 -15.97 13.39
CA ASN A 164 -16.00 -14.97 14.41
C ASN A 164 -14.57 -15.14 14.94
N LYS A 165 -14.18 -16.37 15.29
CA LYS A 165 -12.81 -16.63 15.72
C LYS A 165 -11.79 -16.34 14.61
N ALA A 166 -12.12 -16.69 13.36
CA ALA A 166 -11.26 -16.36 12.23
C ALA A 166 -11.12 -14.85 12.04
N PHE A 167 -12.20 -14.09 12.19
CA PHE A 167 -12.19 -12.62 12.17
C PHE A 167 -11.24 -12.06 13.24
N ASP A 168 -11.40 -12.47 14.50
CA ASP A 168 -10.57 -11.99 15.61
C ASP A 168 -9.08 -12.26 15.35
N LEU A 169 -8.74 -13.45 14.86
CA LEU A 169 -7.36 -13.81 14.50
C LEU A 169 -6.82 -13.00 13.32
N PHE A 170 -7.63 -12.72 12.29
CA PHE A 170 -7.22 -11.84 11.19
C PHE A 170 -7.01 -10.40 11.67
N VAL A 171 -7.84 -9.91 12.58
CA VAL A 171 -7.71 -8.57 13.19
C VAL A 171 -6.45 -8.48 14.05
N GLU A 172 -6.19 -9.49 14.88
CA GLU A 172 -4.95 -9.58 15.68
C GLU A 172 -3.71 -9.56 14.77
N GLY A 173 -3.72 -10.36 13.69
CA GLY A 173 -2.63 -10.35 12.71
C GLY A 173 -2.49 -9.01 11.98
N PHE A 174 -3.58 -8.28 11.73
CA PHE A 174 -3.54 -6.92 11.19
C PHE A 174 -2.80 -5.95 12.15
N PHE A 175 -3.08 -5.99 13.45
CA PHE A 175 -2.40 -5.12 14.41
C PHE A 175 -0.89 -5.39 14.47
N HIS A 176 -0.47 -6.65 14.49
CA HIS A 176 0.94 -7.01 14.37
C HIS A 176 1.57 -6.47 13.06
N ALA A 177 0.91 -6.65 11.91
CA ALA A 177 1.38 -6.12 10.63
C ALA A 177 1.41 -4.58 10.55
N LYS A 178 0.71 -3.89 11.44
CA LYS A 178 0.73 -2.42 11.53
C LYS A 178 1.89 -1.92 12.37
N GLU A 179 2.18 -2.59 13.50
CA GLU A 179 3.33 -2.27 14.36
C GLU A 179 4.66 -2.39 13.61
N PHE A 180 4.77 -3.38 12.73
CA PHE A 180 5.82 -3.45 11.72
C PHE A 180 5.19 -3.20 10.35
N PRO A 181 5.17 -1.95 9.84
CA PRO A 181 4.28 -1.52 8.77
C PRO A 181 4.51 -2.30 7.47
N HIS A 182 3.83 -3.44 7.36
CA HIS A 182 3.94 -4.39 6.26
C HIS A 182 2.64 -4.34 5.44
N PRO A 183 2.58 -3.53 4.36
CA PRO A 183 1.32 -3.18 3.70
C PRO A 183 0.54 -4.37 3.15
N THR A 184 1.24 -5.33 2.55
CA THR A 184 0.60 -6.55 2.01
C THR A 184 -0.07 -7.36 3.11
N MET A 185 0.54 -7.47 4.30
CA MET A 185 -0.04 -8.19 5.42
C MET A 185 -1.20 -7.41 6.02
N ILE A 186 -1.04 -6.09 6.25
CA ILE A 186 -2.12 -5.19 6.69
C ILE A 186 -3.38 -5.38 5.84
N CYS A 187 -3.26 -5.23 4.53
CA CYS A 187 -4.39 -5.36 3.61
C CYS A 187 -4.91 -6.80 3.53
N ALA A 188 -4.04 -7.82 3.57
CA ALA A 188 -4.46 -9.22 3.55
C ALA A 188 -5.27 -9.61 4.80
N GLY A 189 -4.88 -9.13 5.98
CA GLY A 189 -5.60 -9.34 7.23
C GLY A 189 -6.99 -8.72 7.18
N LEU A 190 -7.08 -7.42 6.86
CA LEU A 190 -8.35 -6.71 6.75
C LEU A 190 -9.27 -7.30 5.67
N ASN A 191 -8.72 -7.63 4.49
CA ASN A 191 -9.46 -8.27 3.42
C ASN A 191 -10.03 -9.63 3.85
N SER A 192 -9.23 -10.46 4.50
CA SER A 192 -9.68 -11.78 4.95
C SER A 192 -10.71 -11.67 6.06
N ALA A 193 -10.49 -10.77 7.03
CA ALA A 193 -11.45 -10.47 8.09
C ALA A 193 -12.82 -10.06 7.50
N ALA A 194 -12.81 -9.05 6.61
CA ALA A 194 -14.00 -8.54 5.96
C ALA A 194 -14.71 -9.61 5.13
N TRP A 195 -13.98 -10.31 4.26
CA TRP A 195 -14.57 -11.30 3.37
C TRP A 195 -15.29 -12.38 4.17
N TRP A 196 -14.63 -13.04 5.11
CA TRP A 196 -15.21 -14.21 5.76
C TRP A 196 -16.35 -13.89 6.74
N ILE A 197 -16.36 -12.69 7.35
CA ILE A 197 -17.42 -12.31 8.30
C ILE A 197 -18.65 -11.67 7.62
N ARG A 198 -18.56 -11.24 6.35
CA ARG A 198 -19.58 -10.38 5.69
C ARG A 198 -21.03 -10.87 5.76
N ASN A 199 -21.24 -12.17 5.77
CA ASN A 199 -22.59 -12.77 5.84
C ASN A 199 -23.06 -13.02 7.28
N GLU A 200 -22.14 -13.05 8.24
CA GLU A 200 -22.43 -13.28 9.67
C GLU A 200 -22.63 -11.95 10.41
N ASP A 201 -21.74 -10.98 10.16
CA ASP A 201 -21.80 -9.64 10.73
C ASP A 201 -21.34 -8.61 9.69
N LYS A 202 -22.33 -8.09 8.94
CA LYS A 202 -22.08 -7.10 7.89
C LYS A 202 -21.50 -5.78 8.40
N LYS A 203 -21.76 -5.40 9.67
CA LYS A 203 -21.26 -4.15 10.26
C LYS A 203 -19.78 -4.28 10.61
N LYS A 204 -19.36 -5.42 11.20
CA LYS A 204 -17.92 -5.72 11.39
C LYS A 204 -17.18 -5.75 10.07
N ALA A 205 -17.76 -6.37 9.04
CA ALA A 205 -17.17 -6.37 7.71
C ALA A 205 -17.01 -4.94 7.17
N LEU A 206 -18.00 -4.06 7.37
CA LEU A 206 -17.95 -2.67 6.92
C LEU A 206 -16.77 -1.91 7.54
N VAL A 207 -16.57 -2.02 8.86
CA VAL A 207 -15.43 -1.37 9.54
C VAL A 207 -14.09 -1.90 9.00
N ALA A 208 -13.99 -3.21 8.76
CA ALA A 208 -12.78 -3.81 8.20
C ALA A 208 -12.49 -3.30 6.77
N VAL A 209 -13.51 -3.12 5.93
CA VAL A 209 -13.29 -2.60 4.56
C VAL A 209 -13.01 -1.10 4.52
N GLU A 210 -13.53 -0.30 5.46
CA GLU A 210 -13.16 1.12 5.58
C GLU A 210 -11.65 1.29 5.86
N LEU A 211 -11.11 0.48 6.78
CA LEU A 211 -9.67 0.42 7.05
C LEU A 211 -8.89 -0.14 5.85
N LEU A 212 -9.41 -1.19 5.20
CA LEU A 212 -8.77 -1.77 4.02
C LEU A 212 -8.63 -0.71 2.92
N GLU A 213 -9.72 0.00 2.62
CA GLU A 213 -9.76 1.08 1.63
C GLU A 213 -8.77 2.20 1.96
N TYR A 214 -8.68 2.60 3.23
CA TYR A 214 -7.69 3.57 3.70
C TYR A 214 -6.25 3.08 3.43
N TYR A 215 -5.91 1.86 3.86
CA TYR A 215 -4.55 1.34 3.73
C TYR A 215 -4.16 1.02 2.29
N ILE A 216 -5.12 0.68 1.42
CA ILE A 216 -4.88 0.60 -0.04
C ILE A 216 -4.44 1.97 -0.56
N GLY A 217 -5.19 3.02 -0.25
CA GLY A 217 -4.86 4.38 -0.65
C GLY A 217 -3.51 4.84 -0.08
N TYR A 218 -3.22 4.48 1.17
CA TYR A 218 -1.98 4.86 1.82
C TYR A 218 -0.75 4.18 1.19
N TYR A 219 -0.80 2.88 0.91
CA TYR A 219 0.41 2.11 0.58
C TYR A 219 0.60 1.74 -0.90
N PHE A 220 -0.46 1.73 -1.72
CA PHE A 220 -0.39 1.13 -3.05
C PHE A 220 -0.58 2.16 -4.18
N GLU A 221 0.33 2.08 -5.17
CA GLU A 221 0.29 2.86 -6.41
C GLU A 221 -0.05 1.99 -7.61
N ASP A 222 0.47 0.77 -7.64
CA ASP A 222 0.09 -0.26 -8.60
C ASP A 222 -1.23 -0.89 -8.18
N LEU A 223 -2.31 -0.17 -8.48
CA LEU A 223 -3.66 -0.54 -8.11
C LEU A 223 -4.15 -1.79 -8.84
N SER A 224 -3.52 -2.19 -9.95
CA SER A 224 -3.84 -3.44 -10.66
C SER A 224 -3.73 -4.65 -9.74
N LYS A 225 -2.72 -4.65 -8.86
CA LYS A 225 -2.44 -5.72 -7.89
C LYS A 225 -3.39 -5.73 -6.70
N THR A 226 -4.25 -4.72 -6.59
CA THR A 226 -5.19 -4.53 -5.48
C THR A 226 -6.64 -4.84 -5.85
N TYR A 227 -6.90 -5.28 -7.09
CA TYR A 227 -8.25 -5.55 -7.59
C TYR A 227 -9.07 -6.49 -6.68
N ASN A 228 -8.47 -7.58 -6.20
CA ASN A 228 -9.15 -8.52 -5.29
C ASN A 228 -9.60 -7.87 -3.97
N TRP A 229 -8.91 -6.82 -3.52
CA TRP A 229 -9.31 -6.08 -2.33
C TRP A 229 -10.44 -5.12 -2.64
N PHE A 230 -10.43 -4.46 -3.81
CA PHE A 230 -11.57 -3.67 -4.27
C PHE A 230 -12.83 -4.51 -4.45
N ASP A 231 -12.69 -5.77 -4.88
CA ASP A 231 -13.80 -6.72 -4.94
C ASP A 231 -14.45 -6.95 -3.57
N THR A 232 -13.63 -7.21 -2.54
CA THR A 232 -14.11 -7.37 -1.16
C THR A 232 -14.77 -6.09 -0.65
N ILE A 233 -14.16 -4.92 -0.88
CA ILE A 233 -14.75 -3.63 -0.48
C ILE A 233 -16.10 -3.43 -1.17
N PHE A 234 -16.20 -3.71 -2.47
CA PHE A 234 -17.43 -3.58 -3.23
C PHE A 234 -18.55 -4.45 -2.66
N GLU A 235 -18.29 -5.75 -2.46
CA GLU A 235 -19.31 -6.67 -1.95
C GLU A 235 -19.80 -6.27 -0.55
N VAL A 236 -18.88 -5.89 0.34
CA VAL A 236 -19.22 -5.49 1.70
C VAL A 236 -19.99 -4.17 1.71
N LYS A 237 -19.60 -3.17 0.91
CA LYS A 237 -20.35 -1.92 0.79
C LYS A 237 -21.73 -2.14 0.19
N ARG A 238 -21.86 -3.03 -0.80
CA ARG A 238 -23.12 -3.40 -1.44
C ARG A 238 -24.13 -3.96 -0.45
N ILE A 239 -23.75 -4.96 0.35
CA ILE A 239 -24.66 -5.59 1.34
C ILE A 239 -25.03 -4.64 2.49
N ASN A 240 -24.21 -3.61 2.73
CA ASN A 240 -24.46 -2.58 3.73
C ASN A 240 -25.21 -1.36 3.17
N ASN A 241 -25.52 -1.32 1.87
CA ASN A 241 -26.04 -0.13 1.18
C ASN A 241 -25.16 1.13 1.38
N ASP A 242 -23.84 0.93 1.51
CA ASP A 242 -22.89 2.02 1.67
C ASP A 242 -22.67 2.76 0.35
N LEU A 243 -22.94 4.06 0.34
CA LEU A 243 -22.83 4.88 -0.88
C LEU A 243 -21.38 5.14 -1.32
N GLY A 244 -20.39 4.86 -0.46
CA GLY A 244 -18.98 4.85 -0.84
C GLY A 244 -18.65 3.80 -1.91
N ILE A 245 -19.56 2.86 -2.19
CA ILE A 245 -19.42 1.90 -3.30
C ILE A 245 -19.20 2.58 -4.66
N LEU A 246 -19.74 3.79 -4.84
CA LEU A 246 -19.63 4.52 -6.11
C LEU A 246 -18.21 5.02 -6.37
N GLU A 247 -17.47 5.37 -5.32
CA GLU A 247 -16.06 5.71 -5.42
C GLU A 247 -15.23 4.49 -5.82
N ILE A 248 -15.55 3.33 -5.23
CA ILE A 248 -14.90 2.07 -5.59
C ILE A 248 -15.16 1.70 -7.06
N ILE A 249 -16.41 1.83 -7.50
CA ILE A 249 -16.79 1.67 -8.91
C ILE A 249 -15.98 2.61 -9.80
N ASN A 250 -15.79 3.88 -9.40
CA ASN A 250 -15.02 4.83 -10.18
C ASN A 250 -13.54 4.45 -10.26
N ILE A 251 -12.92 4.12 -9.11
CA ILE A 251 -11.54 3.66 -9.03
C ILE A 251 -11.34 2.43 -9.93
N VAL A 252 -12.17 1.39 -9.79
CA VAL A 252 -12.05 0.15 -10.56
C VAL A 252 -12.26 0.37 -12.06
N ASN A 253 -13.22 1.20 -12.47
CA ASN A 253 -13.41 1.55 -13.88
C ASN A 253 -12.21 2.31 -14.46
N GLN A 254 -11.55 3.14 -13.67
CA GLN A 254 -10.30 3.79 -14.08
C GLN A 254 -9.18 2.75 -14.21
N LEU A 255 -9.08 1.77 -13.30
CA LEU A 255 -8.13 0.67 -13.46
C LEU A 255 -8.32 -0.10 -14.75
N LYS A 256 -9.57 -0.41 -15.14
CA LYS A 256 -9.88 -1.05 -16.42
C LYS A 256 -9.36 -0.26 -17.62
N LYS A 257 -9.39 1.07 -17.56
CA LYS A 257 -8.88 1.94 -18.64
C LYS A 257 -7.35 1.88 -18.74
N TYR A 258 -6.65 1.81 -17.62
CA TYR A 258 -5.18 1.79 -17.57
C TYR A 258 -4.57 0.39 -17.74
N TYR A 259 -5.29 -0.64 -17.30
CA TYR A 259 -4.86 -2.03 -17.27
C TYR A 259 -5.96 -2.91 -17.88
N PRO A 260 -6.12 -2.91 -19.21
CA PRO A 260 -7.19 -3.65 -19.89
C PRO A 260 -7.10 -5.17 -19.69
N GLU A 261 -5.94 -5.69 -19.25
CA GLU A 261 -5.74 -7.08 -18.86
C GLU A 261 -6.46 -7.47 -17.55
N ILE A 262 -6.88 -6.50 -16.74
CA ILE A 262 -7.69 -6.77 -15.55
C ILE A 262 -9.11 -7.08 -16.01
N ASN A 263 -9.54 -8.32 -15.78
CA ASN A 263 -10.91 -8.73 -15.99
C ASN A 263 -11.81 -8.16 -14.88
N VAL A 264 -12.34 -6.96 -15.11
CA VAL A 264 -13.30 -6.32 -14.20
C VAL A 264 -14.69 -6.89 -14.43
N GLU A 265 -15.31 -7.39 -13.37
CA GLU A 265 -16.66 -7.96 -13.39
C GLU A 265 -17.74 -6.91 -13.72
N ASP A 266 -18.82 -7.31 -14.41
CA ASP A 266 -19.91 -6.42 -14.83
C ASP A 266 -20.64 -5.73 -13.65
N LYS A 267 -20.50 -6.26 -12.44
CA LYS A 267 -21.07 -5.66 -11.21
C LYS A 267 -20.54 -4.24 -10.92
N PHE A 268 -19.43 -3.84 -11.54
CA PHE A 268 -18.89 -2.48 -11.45
C PHE A 268 -19.48 -1.50 -12.48
N ASP A 269 -20.55 -1.85 -13.21
CA ASP A 269 -21.21 -0.92 -14.15
C ASP A 269 -21.99 0.20 -13.41
N LYS A 270 -21.83 1.44 -13.91
CA LYS A 270 -22.20 2.71 -13.25
C LYS A 270 -23.70 3.01 -13.20
N LYS A 271 -24.58 2.12 -13.69
CA LYS A 271 -26.04 2.36 -13.75
C LYS A 271 -26.71 2.44 -12.37
N ILE A 272 -26.00 2.13 -11.28
CA ILE A 272 -26.52 2.12 -9.92
C ILE A 272 -26.56 3.54 -9.32
N GLU A 273 -27.78 4.06 -9.19
CA GLU A 273 -28.24 5.10 -8.24
C GLU A 273 -27.59 6.51 -8.20
N LEU A 274 -27.26 7.09 -9.36
CA LEU A 274 -26.76 8.48 -9.49
C LEU A 274 -27.59 9.54 -8.72
N LYS A 275 -28.91 9.34 -8.57
CA LYS A 275 -29.80 10.28 -7.85
C LYS A 275 -29.52 10.30 -6.34
N LYS A 276 -29.32 9.15 -5.70
CA LYS A 276 -29.01 9.08 -4.26
C LYS A 276 -27.63 9.65 -3.98
N MET A 277 -26.66 9.37 -4.85
CA MET A 277 -25.32 9.95 -4.79
C MET A 277 -25.34 11.47 -4.78
N LYS A 278 -26.03 12.06 -5.76
CA LYS A 278 -26.17 13.51 -5.91
C LYS A 278 -26.75 14.16 -4.66
N LYS A 279 -27.77 13.53 -4.05
CA LYS A 279 -28.36 14.01 -2.79
C LYS A 279 -27.31 14.03 -1.67
N LYS A 280 -26.58 12.92 -1.49
CA LYS A 280 -25.56 12.79 -0.44
C LYS A 280 -24.39 13.76 -0.62
N ILE A 281 -23.87 13.92 -1.85
CA ILE A 281 -22.82 14.90 -2.15
C ILE A 281 -23.23 16.30 -1.69
N ARG A 282 -24.48 16.71 -1.94
CA ARG A 282 -25.00 18.01 -1.50
C ARG A 282 -25.12 18.12 0.02
N GLU A 283 -25.54 17.06 0.70
CA GLU A 283 -25.65 17.03 2.16
C GLU A 283 -24.26 17.16 2.79
N SER A 284 -23.30 16.35 2.37
CA SER A 284 -21.91 16.44 2.83
C SER A 284 -21.29 17.79 2.49
N TYR A 285 -21.63 18.37 1.33
CA TYR A 285 -21.17 19.71 0.94
C TYR A 285 -21.65 20.79 1.92
N LYS A 286 -22.92 20.76 2.32
CA LYS A 286 -23.47 21.69 3.32
C LYS A 286 -22.76 21.54 4.67
N ILE A 287 -22.59 20.31 5.13
CA ILE A 287 -21.89 20.00 6.40
C ILE A 287 -20.44 20.51 6.35
N ASN A 288 -19.72 20.23 5.27
CA ASN A 288 -18.32 20.64 5.10
C ASN A 288 -18.18 22.15 4.91
N PHE A 289 -19.15 22.79 4.26
CA PHE A 289 -19.24 24.25 4.14
C PHE A 289 -19.31 24.91 5.52
N GLU A 290 -20.22 24.47 6.38
CA GLU A 290 -20.38 25.01 7.75
C GLU A 290 -19.12 24.80 8.60
N LYS A 291 -18.36 23.75 8.32
CA LYS A 291 -17.11 23.40 9.02
C LYS A 291 -15.86 24.06 8.46
N LEU A 292 -15.95 24.90 7.41
CA LEU A 292 -14.77 25.50 6.76
C LEU A 292 -14.11 26.58 7.66
N ASN A 293 -13.36 26.13 8.65
CA ASN A 293 -12.54 26.96 9.52
C ASN A 293 -11.05 26.64 9.34
N LYS A 294 -10.55 26.88 8.13
CA LYS A 294 -9.14 26.67 7.75
C LYS A 294 -8.46 27.99 7.41
N SER A 295 -7.17 28.10 7.72
CA SER A 295 -6.33 29.22 7.28
C SER A 295 -6.14 29.18 5.76
N LYS A 296 -5.79 30.33 5.17
CA LYS A 296 -5.46 30.44 3.75
C LYS A 296 -4.41 29.43 3.29
N LYS A 297 -3.33 29.26 4.09
CA LYS A 297 -2.26 28.31 3.80
C LYS A 297 -2.77 26.86 3.81
N GLU A 298 -3.61 26.50 4.77
CA GLU A 298 -4.20 25.16 4.84
C GLU A 298 -5.11 24.89 3.64
N ILE A 299 -5.92 25.86 3.20
CA ILE A 299 -6.77 25.70 2.01
C ILE A 299 -5.94 25.41 0.76
N GLN A 300 -4.84 26.15 0.58
CA GLN A 300 -3.92 25.95 -0.54
C GLN A 300 -3.30 24.55 -0.54
N ILE A 301 -2.85 24.10 0.64
CA ILE A 301 -2.27 22.76 0.82
C ILE A 301 -3.32 21.68 0.57
N LEU A 302 -4.52 21.81 1.13
CA LEU A 302 -5.60 20.83 0.99
C LEU A 302 -6.08 20.73 -0.46
N PHE A 303 -6.23 21.86 -1.15
CA PHE A 303 -6.60 21.87 -2.56
C PHE A 303 -5.59 21.10 -3.41
N PHE A 304 -4.30 21.44 -3.28
CA PHE A 304 -3.26 20.76 -4.03
C PHE A 304 -3.13 19.28 -3.64
N ALA A 305 -3.27 18.97 -2.36
CA ALA A 305 -3.23 17.60 -1.86
C ALA A 305 -4.37 16.74 -2.41
N ILE A 306 -5.57 17.28 -2.65
CA ILE A 306 -6.62 16.53 -3.35
C ILE A 306 -6.33 16.43 -4.84
N TYR A 307 -5.96 17.54 -5.47
CA TYR A 307 -5.74 17.56 -6.92
C TYR A 307 -4.65 16.58 -7.37
N SER A 308 -3.63 16.36 -6.55
CA SER A 308 -2.52 15.42 -6.79
C SER A 308 -2.81 13.96 -6.42
N VAL A 309 -3.97 13.64 -5.85
CA VAL A 309 -4.29 12.26 -5.42
C VAL A 309 -5.46 11.62 -6.13
N LEU A 310 -6.29 12.44 -6.80
CA LEU A 310 -7.34 11.97 -7.67
C LEU A 310 -6.71 11.25 -8.88
N ILE A 311 -7.28 10.10 -9.23
CA ILE A 311 -6.83 9.30 -10.37
C ILE A 311 -7.17 10.02 -11.69
N GLU A 312 -8.31 10.68 -11.74
CA GLU A 312 -8.74 11.54 -12.84
C GLU A 312 -8.90 12.96 -12.31
N LYS A 313 -8.20 13.90 -12.93
CA LYS A 313 -8.18 15.28 -12.49
C LYS A 313 -9.43 16.00 -12.99
N PRO A 314 -10.18 16.70 -12.12
CA PRO A 314 -11.29 17.51 -12.57
C PRO A 314 -10.79 18.66 -13.44
N TYR A 315 -11.59 19.06 -14.42
CA TYR A 315 -11.24 20.18 -15.28
C TYR A 315 -11.40 21.51 -14.53
N PHE A 316 -10.29 22.23 -14.37
CA PHE A 316 -10.26 23.60 -13.87
C PHE A 316 -9.50 24.51 -14.83
N THR A 317 -10.02 25.69 -15.10
CA THR A 317 -9.24 26.72 -15.80
C THR A 317 -8.07 27.15 -14.91
N LYS A 318 -6.84 26.81 -15.32
CA LYS A 318 -5.59 27.03 -14.55
C LYS A 318 -5.50 28.45 -13.98
N SER A 319 -5.65 29.48 -14.81
CA SER A 319 -5.56 30.88 -14.37
C SER A 319 -6.60 31.24 -13.30
N HIS A 320 -7.83 30.75 -13.46
CA HIS A 320 -8.92 31.02 -12.52
C HIS A 320 -8.72 30.29 -11.19
N ILE A 321 -8.40 29.00 -11.23
CA ILE A 321 -8.28 28.19 -10.00
C ILE A 321 -7.04 28.59 -9.20
N LEU A 322 -5.93 28.88 -9.86
CA LEU A 322 -4.73 29.38 -9.17
C LEU A 322 -5.01 30.73 -8.52
N LYS A 323 -5.67 31.66 -9.22
CA LYS A 323 -6.09 32.93 -8.64
C LYS A 323 -6.99 32.72 -7.42
N LEU A 324 -8.01 31.87 -7.54
CA LEU A 324 -8.97 31.58 -6.47
C LEU A 324 -8.28 31.02 -5.21
N ILE A 325 -7.42 30.01 -5.39
CA ILE A 325 -6.75 29.32 -4.29
C ILE A 325 -5.64 30.19 -3.67
N PHE A 326 -4.91 30.99 -4.48
CA PHE A 326 -3.89 31.90 -3.96
C PHE A 326 -4.46 33.19 -3.34
N GLU A 327 -5.65 33.63 -3.74
CA GLU A 327 -6.39 34.68 -3.02
C GLU A 327 -6.82 34.18 -1.63
N GLY A 328 -7.35 32.95 -1.57
CA GLY A 328 -7.78 32.32 -0.32
C GLY A 328 -9.10 32.86 0.23
N ASP A 329 -9.88 33.52 -0.62
CA ASP A 329 -11.21 34.05 -0.31
C ASP A 329 -12.20 32.90 -0.16
N LYS A 330 -12.61 32.63 1.08
CA LYS A 330 -13.45 31.49 1.44
C LYS A 330 -14.80 31.52 0.71
N ASP A 331 -15.44 32.67 0.63
CA ASP A 331 -16.76 32.80 0.02
C ASP A 331 -16.70 32.56 -1.48
N LYS A 332 -15.67 33.08 -2.16
CA LYS A 332 -15.45 32.78 -3.58
C LYS A 332 -15.15 31.29 -3.80
N ILE A 333 -14.35 30.67 -2.93
CA ILE A 333 -14.02 29.23 -3.01
C ILE A 333 -15.30 28.40 -2.89
N ILE A 334 -16.11 28.67 -1.86
CA ILE A 334 -17.39 28.01 -1.64
C ILE A 334 -18.30 28.20 -2.85
N LYS A 335 -18.47 29.45 -3.32
CA LYS A 335 -19.33 29.73 -4.49
C LYS A 335 -18.84 29.03 -5.75
N TYR A 336 -17.53 28.82 -5.90
CA TYR A 336 -16.99 28.08 -7.03
C TYR A 336 -17.31 26.58 -6.94
N PHE A 337 -17.12 25.97 -5.77
CA PHE A 337 -17.33 24.54 -5.60
C PHE A 337 -18.79 24.11 -5.52
N SER A 338 -19.73 25.04 -5.26
CA SER A 338 -21.17 24.75 -5.26
C SER A 338 -21.83 24.67 -6.64
N ARG A 339 -21.09 24.90 -7.73
CA ARG A 339 -21.66 25.00 -9.09
C ARG A 339 -22.19 23.69 -9.66
N ASP A 340 -21.56 22.57 -9.33
CA ASP A 340 -21.93 21.25 -9.81
C ASP A 340 -21.46 20.15 -8.86
N TYR A 341 -21.92 18.92 -9.09
CA TYR A 341 -21.66 17.80 -8.18
C TYR A 341 -20.21 17.32 -8.19
N GLU A 342 -19.49 17.46 -9.31
CA GLU A 342 -18.08 17.06 -9.40
C GLU A 342 -17.23 17.98 -8.51
N LYS A 343 -17.49 19.29 -8.59
CA LYS A 343 -16.85 20.28 -7.74
C LYS A 343 -17.24 20.14 -6.26
N MET A 344 -18.51 19.88 -5.95
CA MET A 344 -18.94 19.62 -4.58
C MET A 344 -18.25 18.37 -4.01
N HIS A 345 -18.13 17.33 -4.82
CA HIS A 345 -17.46 16.10 -4.43
C HIS A 345 -15.96 16.33 -4.16
N PHE A 346 -15.26 17.05 -5.05
CA PHE A 346 -13.88 17.48 -4.82
C PHE A 346 -13.73 18.21 -3.48
N PHE A 347 -14.61 19.18 -3.22
CA PHE A 347 -14.62 19.96 -1.98
C PHE A 347 -14.89 19.10 -0.75
N ASN A 348 -15.76 18.10 -0.87
CA ASN A 348 -16.03 17.15 0.22
C ASN A 348 -14.76 16.37 0.58
N ILE A 349 -14.07 15.75 -0.39
CA ILE A 349 -12.83 15.02 -0.09
C ILE A 349 -11.77 15.96 0.51
N MET A 350 -11.70 17.20 0.01
CA MET A 350 -10.77 18.22 0.52
C MET A 350 -10.93 18.47 2.01
N LEU A 351 -12.17 18.54 2.51
CA LEU A 351 -12.47 18.87 3.90
C LEU A 351 -12.76 17.67 4.80
N SER A 352 -12.99 16.49 4.24
CA SER A 352 -13.21 15.27 5.02
C SER A 352 -11.92 14.66 5.55
N ASP A 353 -12.00 14.07 6.74
CA ASP A 353 -10.91 13.35 7.38
C ASP A 353 -11.37 11.93 7.76
N PHE A 354 -10.40 11.02 7.96
CA PHE A 354 -10.64 9.64 8.35
C PHE A 354 -9.86 9.35 9.64
N ASP A 355 -10.59 9.07 10.71
CA ASP A 355 -10.00 8.73 11.99
C ASP A 355 -9.67 7.24 12.05
N VAL A 356 -8.43 6.92 11.68
CA VAL A 356 -7.90 5.56 11.69
C VAL A 356 -7.97 4.93 13.08
N LYS A 357 -7.71 5.70 14.15
CA LYS A 357 -7.69 5.16 15.51
C LYS A 357 -9.08 4.77 15.97
N GLU A 358 -10.07 5.59 15.64
CA GLU A 358 -11.46 5.28 15.93
C GLU A 358 -11.94 4.07 15.10
N ALA A 359 -11.58 3.99 13.82
CA ALA A 359 -11.89 2.82 13.00
C ALA A 359 -11.23 1.53 13.55
N GLU A 360 -9.99 1.59 14.01
CA GLU A 360 -9.29 0.48 14.67
C GLU A 360 -9.96 0.06 15.99
N LYS A 361 -10.41 1.02 16.81
CA LYS A 361 -11.15 0.73 18.05
C LYS A 361 -12.48 0.03 17.77
N ARG A 362 -13.20 0.46 16.72
CA ARG A 362 -14.45 -0.18 16.28
C ARG A 362 -14.23 -1.60 15.76
N LEU A 363 -13.05 -1.88 15.23
CA LEU A 363 -12.69 -3.23 14.75
C LEU A 363 -12.60 -4.25 15.90
N THR A 364 -12.16 -3.81 17.09
CA THR A 364 -12.05 -4.66 18.29
C THR A 364 -13.27 -4.61 19.19
N ASN A 365 -14.03 -3.51 19.19
CA ASN A 365 -15.18 -3.29 20.06
C ASN A 365 -16.41 -2.82 19.26
N SER A 366 -17.23 -3.77 18.83
CA SER A 366 -18.41 -3.51 17.98
C SER A 366 -19.63 -2.97 18.73
N GLU A 367 -19.58 -2.71 20.04
CA GLU A 367 -20.74 -2.22 20.80
C GLU A 367 -20.96 -0.70 20.69
N ASN A 368 -19.96 0.06 20.21
CA ASN A 368 -20.04 1.51 20.01
C ASN A 368 -20.21 1.86 18.53
N PHE A 369 -21.38 1.57 17.96
CA PHE A 369 -21.74 2.06 16.62
C PHE A 369 -22.47 3.40 16.72
N GLU A 370 -21.75 4.51 16.75
CA GLU A 370 -22.25 5.67 16.01
C GLU A 370 -22.09 5.32 14.52
N GLU A 371 -23.17 5.32 13.76
CA GLU A 371 -23.13 5.23 12.30
C GLU A 371 -22.44 6.46 11.72
N ARG A 372 -21.10 6.50 11.81
CA ARG A 372 -20.30 7.37 10.97
C ARG A 372 -20.09 6.64 9.66
N GLY A 373 -21.08 6.74 8.77
CA GLY A 373 -20.81 6.52 7.36
C GLY A 373 -19.83 7.59 6.91
N TYR A 374 -18.63 7.21 6.47
CA TYR A 374 -17.76 8.15 5.78
C TYR A 374 -18.40 8.45 4.43
N ASP A 375 -18.78 9.71 4.22
CA ASP A 375 -19.45 10.13 2.99
C ASP A 375 -18.52 10.22 1.78
N VAL A 376 -17.22 10.09 2.02
CA VAL A 376 -16.17 10.08 1.00
C VAL A 376 -15.27 8.87 1.20
N SER A 377 -14.62 8.46 0.12
CA SER A 377 -13.72 7.31 0.11
C SER A 377 -12.48 7.51 1.01
N PRO A 378 -12.25 6.63 2.02
CA PRO A 378 -11.00 6.58 2.79
C PRO A 378 -9.73 6.47 1.93
N PHE A 379 -9.82 5.91 0.72
CA PHE A 379 -8.70 5.78 -0.21
C PHE A 379 -8.09 7.14 -0.57
N PHE A 380 -8.94 8.10 -0.98
CA PHE A 380 -8.46 9.44 -1.33
C PHE A 380 -8.00 10.23 -0.11
N ILE A 381 -8.62 10.02 1.06
CA ILE A 381 -8.19 10.64 2.32
C ILE A 381 -6.78 10.18 2.69
N ALA A 382 -6.50 8.88 2.58
CA ALA A 382 -5.19 8.32 2.88
C ALA A 382 -4.10 8.90 1.98
N ARG A 383 -4.37 9.01 0.67
CA ARG A 383 -3.44 9.65 -0.27
C ARG A 383 -3.27 11.14 0.01
N LYS A 384 -4.36 11.86 0.29
CA LYS A 384 -4.32 13.27 0.70
C LYS A 384 -3.35 13.45 1.87
N LYS A 385 -3.44 12.57 2.88
CA LYS A 385 -2.59 12.62 4.08
C LYS A 385 -1.10 12.57 3.77
N LEU A 386 -0.68 11.76 2.78
CA LEU A 386 0.72 11.70 2.35
C LEU A 386 1.19 13.04 1.79
N ILE A 387 0.38 13.65 0.93
CA ILE A 387 0.74 14.93 0.30
C ILE A 387 0.68 16.08 1.32
N THR A 388 -0.33 16.13 2.18
CA THR A 388 -0.39 17.18 3.21
C THR A 388 0.81 17.09 4.16
N GLU A 389 1.22 15.88 4.56
CA GLU A 389 2.41 15.67 5.38
C GLU A 389 3.71 16.12 4.69
N LEU A 390 3.84 15.90 3.39
CA LEU A 390 4.99 16.38 2.61
C LEU A 390 5.06 17.92 2.60
N LEU A 391 3.91 18.57 2.47
CA LEU A 391 3.81 20.02 2.23
C LEU A 391 3.81 20.87 3.50
N LYS A 392 3.65 20.28 4.70
CA LYS A 392 3.55 21.01 5.98
C LYS A 392 4.63 22.09 6.15
N ASN A 393 5.87 21.75 5.80
CA ASN A 393 7.06 22.60 6.00
C ASN A 393 7.73 23.00 4.67
N MET A 394 7.00 22.93 3.56
CA MET A 394 7.52 23.21 2.23
C MET A 394 8.01 24.66 2.09
N LYS A 395 9.17 24.83 1.45
CA LYS A 395 9.70 26.09 0.94
C LYS A 395 9.23 26.34 -0.49
N ASN A 396 9.19 27.59 -0.93
CA ASN A 396 8.87 27.95 -2.32
C ASN A 396 7.53 27.38 -2.84
N PHE A 397 6.53 27.25 -1.96
CA PHE A 397 5.25 26.62 -2.28
C PHE A 397 4.58 27.22 -3.53
N LYS A 398 4.51 28.55 -3.64
CA LYS A 398 3.85 29.20 -4.79
C LYS A 398 4.52 28.84 -6.12
N GLU A 399 5.85 28.85 -6.16
CA GLU A 399 6.63 28.47 -7.35
C GLU A 399 6.41 26.99 -7.70
N PHE A 400 6.48 26.11 -6.70
CA PHE A 400 6.25 24.69 -6.89
C PHE A 400 4.89 24.39 -7.55
N ILE A 401 3.83 25.04 -7.07
CA ILE A 401 2.49 24.86 -7.63
C ILE A 401 2.42 25.35 -9.07
N LEU A 402 3.08 26.47 -9.41
CA LEU A 402 3.09 26.98 -10.78
C LEU A 402 3.72 25.96 -11.73
N HIS A 403 4.92 25.47 -11.39
CA HIS A 403 5.64 24.45 -12.16
C HIS A 403 4.86 23.15 -12.26
N TYR A 404 4.22 22.71 -11.18
CA TYR A 404 3.35 21.53 -11.21
C TYR A 404 2.24 21.66 -12.25
N PHE A 405 1.56 22.81 -12.30
CA PHE A 405 0.49 23.03 -13.27
C PHE A 405 1.00 23.26 -14.70
N ASP A 406 2.31 23.36 -14.94
CA ASP A 406 2.93 23.38 -16.28
C ASP A 406 3.32 21.97 -16.77
N LEU A 407 3.21 20.95 -15.92
CA LEU A 407 3.39 19.56 -16.32
C LEU A 407 2.24 19.09 -17.22
N SER A 408 2.56 18.17 -18.14
CA SER A 408 1.53 17.42 -18.87
C SER A 408 0.78 16.46 -17.94
N ASP A 409 -0.39 15.96 -18.38
CA ASP A 409 -1.17 15.00 -17.60
C ASP A 409 -0.38 13.73 -17.27
N GLU A 410 0.51 13.28 -18.16
CA GLU A 410 1.33 12.09 -17.92
C GLU A 410 2.45 12.35 -16.91
N GLU A 411 3.12 13.50 -17.04
CA GLU A 411 4.12 13.93 -16.07
C GLU A 411 3.52 14.13 -14.67
N MET A 412 2.32 14.72 -14.57
CA MET A 412 1.62 14.85 -13.29
C MET A 412 1.37 13.49 -12.64
N LYS A 413 0.94 12.47 -13.39
CA LYS A 413 0.69 11.13 -12.81
C LYS A 413 1.95 10.53 -12.19
N ILE A 414 3.07 10.60 -12.92
CA ILE A 414 4.37 10.09 -12.46
C ILE A 414 4.82 10.88 -11.22
N PHE A 415 4.71 12.21 -11.27
CA PHE A 415 5.14 13.08 -10.18
C PHE A 415 4.27 12.95 -8.93
N ASP A 416 2.95 12.78 -9.09
CA ASP A 416 2.02 12.54 -8.00
C ASP A 416 2.40 11.27 -7.21
N VAL A 417 2.80 10.20 -7.91
CA VAL A 417 3.33 8.96 -7.29
C VAL A 417 4.62 9.25 -6.53
N PHE A 418 5.54 9.99 -7.12
CA PHE A 418 6.81 10.38 -6.48
C PHE A 418 6.59 11.16 -5.19
N LEU A 419 5.72 12.17 -5.20
CA LEU A 419 5.40 12.98 -4.02
C LEU A 419 4.81 12.12 -2.89
N ARG A 420 3.87 11.21 -3.21
CA ARG A 420 3.33 10.27 -2.20
C ARG A 420 4.40 9.34 -1.65
N ASN A 421 5.27 8.80 -2.52
CA ASN A 421 6.37 7.91 -2.13
C ASN A 421 7.40 8.59 -1.22
N CYS A 422 7.59 9.90 -1.33
CA CYS A 422 8.48 10.65 -0.44
C CYS A 422 8.10 10.52 1.04
N VAL A 423 6.79 10.43 1.35
CA VAL A 423 6.30 10.28 2.73
C VAL A 423 6.01 8.82 3.07
N ARG A 424 5.40 8.08 2.14
CA ARG A 424 4.95 6.70 2.36
C ARG A 424 6.05 5.82 2.93
N TYR A 425 7.25 5.91 2.35
CA TYR A 425 8.39 5.08 2.73
C TYR A 425 9.24 5.67 3.86
N ASP A 426 8.90 6.84 4.40
CA ASP A 426 9.67 7.52 5.45
C ASP A 426 9.49 6.89 6.84
N ILE A 427 9.85 5.61 6.93
CA ILE A 427 9.92 4.82 8.16
C ILE A 427 11.37 4.63 8.61
N LYS A 428 11.58 4.04 9.77
CA LYS A 428 12.93 3.69 10.22
C LYS A 428 13.45 2.48 9.43
N TRP A 429 14.44 2.72 8.57
CA TRP A 429 15.13 1.67 7.81
C TRP A 429 16.50 1.38 8.44
N PRO A 430 17.02 0.14 8.31
CA PRO A 430 18.41 -0.18 8.69
C PRO A 430 19.45 0.65 7.92
N ILE A 431 19.12 1.03 6.68
CA ILE A 431 19.95 1.86 5.81
C ILE A 431 19.16 3.11 5.44
N THR A 432 19.83 4.27 5.43
CA THR A 432 19.22 5.54 5.00
C THR A 432 19.73 5.91 3.61
N PRO A 433 18.87 5.89 2.57
CA PRO A 433 19.23 6.39 1.26
C PRO A 433 19.54 7.88 1.29
N TYR A 434 20.48 8.30 0.43
CA TYR A 434 20.84 9.70 0.27
C TYR A 434 20.74 10.13 -1.20
N PRO A 435 20.08 11.26 -1.52
CA PRO A 435 19.96 11.74 -2.89
C PRO A 435 21.26 12.39 -3.37
N LYS A 436 21.50 12.41 -4.69
CA LYS A 436 22.67 13.03 -5.31
C LYS A 436 22.24 13.88 -6.51
N GLY A 437 23.11 14.81 -6.92
CA GLY A 437 22.87 15.69 -8.08
C GLY A 437 21.56 16.46 -7.98
N LYS A 438 20.83 16.58 -9.09
CA LYS A 438 19.57 17.32 -9.16
C LYS A 438 18.50 16.89 -8.16
N ILE A 439 18.49 15.61 -7.76
CA ILE A 439 17.55 15.12 -6.73
C ILE A 439 17.84 15.77 -5.36
N LEU A 440 19.12 15.98 -5.04
CA LEU A 440 19.53 16.70 -3.83
C LEU A 440 19.15 18.19 -3.91
N ASP A 441 19.42 18.83 -5.06
CA ASP A 441 19.09 20.24 -5.26
C ASP A 441 17.58 20.50 -5.14
N PHE A 442 16.77 19.60 -5.70
CA PHE A 442 15.32 19.64 -5.58
C PHE A 442 14.86 19.53 -4.12
N ALA A 443 15.45 18.60 -3.36
CA ALA A 443 15.15 18.44 -1.94
C ALA A 443 15.50 19.69 -1.12
N ILE A 444 16.60 20.36 -1.45
CA ILE A 444 17.04 21.62 -0.80
C ILE A 444 16.09 22.77 -1.14
N LYS A 445 15.81 22.97 -2.44
CA LYS A 445 14.98 24.07 -2.96
C LYS A 445 13.60 24.08 -2.32
N TYR A 446 12.95 22.93 -2.20
CA TYR A 446 11.58 22.83 -1.67
C TYR A 446 11.49 22.39 -0.21
N GLY A 447 12.61 22.01 0.42
CA GLY A 447 12.64 21.64 1.84
C GLY A 447 11.94 20.32 2.17
N PHE A 448 11.94 19.35 1.24
CA PHE A 448 11.26 18.05 1.43
C PHE A 448 12.02 17.03 2.28
N GLY A 449 13.27 17.30 2.63
CA GLY A 449 14.12 16.40 3.41
C GLY A 449 14.77 15.32 2.54
N TYR A 450 16.08 15.13 2.73
CA TYR A 450 16.91 14.32 1.82
C TYR A 450 16.49 12.85 1.77
N LYS A 451 16.24 12.25 2.94
CA LYS A 451 15.80 10.86 3.05
C LYS A 451 14.47 10.62 2.32
N ARG A 452 13.49 11.51 2.51
CA ARG A 452 12.16 11.41 1.89
C ARG A 452 12.27 11.42 0.38
N VAL A 453 12.98 12.42 -0.17
CA VAL A 453 13.17 12.55 -1.62
C VAL A 453 13.93 11.35 -2.19
N ALA A 454 14.96 10.85 -1.50
CA ALA A 454 15.68 9.66 -1.95
C ALA A 454 14.80 8.41 -1.96
N LEU A 455 13.97 8.19 -0.92
CA LEU A 455 13.02 7.08 -0.88
C LEU A 455 11.96 7.20 -1.99
N GLY A 456 11.47 8.42 -2.24
CA GLY A 456 10.59 8.72 -3.37
C GLY A 456 11.23 8.34 -4.70
N TYR A 457 12.46 8.78 -4.94
CA TYR A 457 13.22 8.50 -6.17
C TYR A 457 13.49 7.01 -6.37
N PHE A 458 14.02 6.31 -5.35
CA PHE A 458 14.37 4.89 -5.47
C PHE A 458 13.16 3.95 -5.46
N SER A 459 11.94 4.44 -5.17
CA SER A 459 10.72 3.65 -5.36
C SER A 459 10.45 3.29 -6.83
N PHE A 460 11.01 4.06 -7.76
CA PHE A 460 10.95 3.85 -9.21
C PHE A 460 12.06 2.91 -9.69
N GLU A 461 11.79 2.18 -10.78
CA GLU A 461 12.81 1.36 -11.44
C GLU A 461 13.80 2.22 -12.22
N ASP A 462 14.92 1.64 -12.64
CA ASP A 462 16.02 2.39 -13.23
C ASP A 462 15.58 3.18 -14.48
N ASP A 463 14.79 2.56 -15.34
CA ASP A 463 14.25 3.20 -16.55
C ASP A 463 13.22 4.29 -16.20
N ASP A 464 12.39 4.07 -15.19
CA ASP A 464 11.34 5.02 -14.77
C ASP A 464 11.92 6.28 -14.11
N ARG A 465 13.15 6.21 -13.56
CA ARG A 465 13.81 7.34 -12.92
C ARG A 465 14.23 8.42 -13.91
N ILE A 466 14.39 8.08 -15.19
CA ILE A 466 14.65 9.05 -16.26
C ILE A 466 13.51 10.07 -16.35
N SER A 467 12.26 9.60 -16.31
CA SER A 467 11.08 10.49 -16.31
C SER A 467 11.04 11.40 -15.08
N ILE A 468 11.43 10.89 -13.91
CA ILE A 468 11.51 11.70 -12.69
C ILE A 468 12.61 12.77 -12.82
N ASP A 469 13.74 12.40 -13.38
CA ASP A 469 14.87 13.28 -13.64
C ASP A 469 14.47 14.43 -14.59
N GLU A 470 13.73 14.15 -15.66
CA GLU A 470 13.20 15.15 -16.60
C GLU A 470 12.15 16.07 -15.96
N ILE A 471 11.26 15.51 -15.13
CA ILE A 471 10.27 16.30 -14.40
C ILE A 471 10.97 17.24 -13.42
N ILE A 472 11.94 16.75 -12.65
CA ILE A 472 12.66 17.54 -11.64
C ILE A 472 13.44 18.70 -12.28
N ASP A 473 13.97 18.54 -13.49
CA ASP A 473 14.65 19.64 -14.20
C ASP A 473 13.74 20.85 -14.44
N LYS A 474 12.42 20.65 -14.59
CA LYS A 474 11.44 21.76 -14.72
C LYS A 474 11.22 22.52 -13.41
N PHE A 475 11.61 21.94 -12.28
CA PHE A 475 11.47 22.53 -10.96
C PHE A 475 12.78 23.13 -10.45
N LEU A 476 13.91 22.97 -11.13
CA LEU A 476 15.20 23.57 -10.76
C LEU A 476 15.42 24.85 -11.54
#